data_AF-A0A6P0KSY0-F1
#
_entry.id   AF-A0A6P0KSY0-F1
#
_cell.length_a   1.000
_cell.length_b   1.000
_cell.length_c   1.000
_cell.angle_alpha   90.00
_cell.angle_beta   90.00
_cell.angle_gamma   90.00
#
_symmetry.space_group_name_H-M   'P 1'
#
loop_
_entity.id
_entity.type
_entity.pdbx_description
1 polymer ?
#
loop_
_entity_poly.entity_id
_entity_poly.type
_entity_poly.pdbx_seq_one_letter_code
_entity_poly.pdbx_strand_id
1 'polypeptide(L)' 'MTQEQESKFGFTNFAETWNGRLAMLGFAIGLATELLTGNGILEQLGLI' A
#
# COMPACT_ATOMS: atom_id res chain seq x y z
N MET A 1 -2.74 27.53 -21.85
CA MET A 1 -1.87 26.35 -21.64
C MET A 1 -2.80 25.17 -21.47
N THR A 2 -3.17 24.53 -22.58
CA THR A 2 -3.99 23.33 -22.60
C THR A 2 -3.18 22.23 -21.93
N GLN A 3 -3.55 21.89 -20.69
CA GLN A 3 -2.99 20.75 -19.96
C GLN A 3 -3.40 19.52 -20.76
N GLU A 4 -2.47 18.97 -21.54
CA GLU A 4 -2.69 17.70 -22.23
C GLU A 4 -2.98 16.66 -21.16
N GLN A 5 -4.23 16.16 -21.20
CA GLN A 5 -4.72 15.08 -20.38
C GLN A 5 -3.99 13.80 -20.81
N GLU A 6 -2.70 13.70 -20.48
CA GLU A 6 -1.91 12.50 -20.70
C GLU A 6 -2.57 11.38 -19.90
N SER A 7 -3.00 10.34 -20.62
CA SER A 7 -3.83 9.23 -20.16
C SER A 7 -3.57 8.86 -18.69
N LYS A 8 -4.52 9.20 -17.80
CA LYS A 8 -4.50 8.86 -16.37
C LYS A 8 -4.66 7.36 -16.08
N PHE A 9 -4.57 6.50 -17.10
CA PHE A 9 -4.74 5.06 -17.00
C PHE A 9 -3.58 4.33 -17.70
N GLY A 10 -2.70 3.72 -16.88
CA GLY A 10 -1.50 2.98 -17.28
C GLY A 10 -0.49 2.89 -16.12
N PHE A 11 0.60 2.12 -16.31
CA PHE A 11 1.78 2.13 -15.43
C PHE A 11 2.52 3.47 -15.59
N THR A 12 1.96 4.54 -15.02
CA THR A 12 2.59 5.86 -15.01
C THR A 12 3.47 5.99 -13.77
N ASN A 13 4.56 6.76 -13.86
CA ASN A 13 5.44 7.04 -12.71
C ASN A 13 4.67 7.54 -11.48
N PHE A 14 3.57 8.26 -11.70
CA PHE A 14 2.66 8.70 -10.63
C PHE A 14 1.99 7.52 -9.93
N ALA A 15 1.44 6.56 -10.68
CA ALA A 15 0.80 5.36 -10.13
C ALA A 15 1.82 4.45 -9.41
N GLU A 16 3.03 4.29 -9.95
CA GLU A 16 4.10 3.52 -9.30
C GLU A 16 4.54 4.15 -7.97
N THR A 17 4.74 5.46 -7.95
CA THR A 17 5.08 6.19 -6.71
C THR A 17 3.97 6.08 -5.68
N TRP A 18 2.71 6.22 -6.11
CA TRP A 18 1.56 6.06 -5.21
C TRP A 18 1.44 4.64 -4.67
N ASN A 19 1.55 3.63 -5.53
CA ASN A 19 1.50 2.22 -5.11
C ASN A 19 2.67 1.87 -4.17
N GLY A 20 3.87 2.38 -4.43
CA GLY A 20 5.02 2.20 -3.54
C GLY A 20 4.80 2.78 -2.14
N ARG A 21 4.21 3.98 -2.04
CA ARG A 21 3.88 4.59 -0.73
C ARG A 21 2.80 3.82 0.01
N LEU A 22 1.77 3.36 -0.71
CA LEU A 22 0.72 2.53 -0.12
C LEU A 22 1.28 1.19 0.39
N ALA A 23 2.22 0.58 -0.34
CA ALA A 23 2.90 -0.64 0.10
C ALA A 23 3.73 -0.41 1.37
N MET A 24 4.51 0.68 1.45
CA MET A 24 5.28 1.02 2.66
C MET A 24 4.37 1.26 3.87
N LEU A 25 3.23 1.94 3.67
CA LEU A 25 2.25 2.15 4.73
C LEU A 25 1.58 0.84 5.16
N GLY A 26 1.20 -0.02 4.21
CA GLY A 26 0.63 -1.34 4.51
C GLY A 26 1.59 -2.20 5.33
N PHE A 27 2.88 -2.18 4.99
CA PHE A 27 3.92 -2.88 5.76
C PHE A 27 4.08 -2.30 7.17
N ALA A 28 4.15 -0.96 7.30
CA ALA A 28 4.26 -0.31 8.60
C ALA A 28 3.04 -0.59 9.50
N ILE A 29 1.83 -0.56 8.94
CA ILE A 29 0.59 -0.90 9.65
C ILE A 29 0.59 -2.39 10.03
N GLY A 30 1.01 -3.28 9.13
CA GLY A 30 1.15 -4.70 9.43
C GLY A 30 2.08 -4.96 10.63
N LEU A 31 3.28 -4.38 10.61
CA LEU A 31 4.21 -4.48 11.74
C LEU A 31 3.66 -3.86 13.02
N ALA A 32 3.02 -2.69 12.93
CA ALA A 32 2.40 -2.04 14.09
C ALA A 32 1.29 -2.91 14.68
N THR A 33 0.49 -3.56 13.82
CA THR A 33 -0.63 -4.40 14.26
C THR A 33 -0.13 -5.70 14.89
N GLU A 34 0.95 -6.28 14.36
CA GLU A 34 1.65 -7.42 14.94
C GLU A 34 2.22 -7.09 16.33
N LEU A 35 2.84 -5.92 16.49
CA LEU A 35 3.36 -5.45 17.78
C LEU A 35 2.25 -5.17 18.81
N LEU A 36 1.12 -4.61 18.39
CA LEU A 36 0.01 -4.28 19.29
C LEU A 36 -0.80 -5.51 19.70
N THR A 37 -0.96 -6.48 18.80
CA THR A 37 -1.80 -7.67 19.03
C THR A 37 -0.99 -8.82 19.64
N GLY A 38 0.32 -8.85 19.43
CA GLY A 38 1.21 -9.95 19.87
C GLY A 38 0.99 -11.27 19.11
N ASN A 39 -0.05 -11.33 18.27
CA ASN A 39 -0.38 -12.41 17.35
C ASN A 39 -0.05 -11.92 15.94
N GLY A 40 0.63 -12.75 15.15
CA GLY A 40 1.08 -12.37 13.81
C GLY A 40 -0.09 -11.95 12.91
N ILE A 41 0.19 -11.15 11.88
CA ILE A 41 -0.82 -10.71 10.89
C ILE A 41 -1.61 -11.91 10.31
N LEU A 42 -0.99 -13.09 10.28
CA LEU A 42 -1.57 -14.37 9.84
C LEU A 42 -2.66 -14.90 10.78
N GLU A 43 -2.57 -14.68 12.10
CA GLU A 43 -3.60 -15.06 13.09
C GLU A 43 -4.83 -14.14 12.98
N GLN A 44 -4.61 -12.84 12.77
CA GLN A 44 -5.73 -11.90 12.56
C GLN A 44 -6.46 -12.11 11.24
N LEU A 45 -5.77 -12.59 10.21
CA LEU A 45 -6.38 -13.01 8.95
C LEU A 45 -7.03 -14.40 9.03
N GLY A 46 -6.94 -15.10 10.17
CA GLY A 46 -7.54 -16.42 10.39
C GLY A 46 -6.93 -17.53 9.53
N LEU A 47 -5.67 -17.37 9.11
CA LEU A 47 -4.95 -18.34 8.28
C LEU A 47 -4.28 -19.44 9.12
N ILE A 48 -4.29 -19.32 10.45
CA ILE A 48 -3.91 -20.37 11.39
C ILE A 48 -4.83 -20.39 12.62
#